data_AF-A0A523V8X2-F1
#
_entry.id   AF-A0A523V8X2-F1
#
_cell.length_a   1.000
_cell.length_b   1.000
_cell.length_c   1.000
_cell.angle_alpha   90.00
_cell.angle_beta   90.00
_cell.angle_gamma   90.00
#
_symmetry.space_group_name_H-M   'P 1'
#
loop_
_entity.id
_entity.type
_entity.pdbx_description
1 polymer ?
#
loop_
_entity_poly.entity_id
_entity_poly.type
_entity_poly.pdbx_seq_one_letter_code
_entity_poly.pdbx_strand_id
1 'polypeptide(L)'
;MEYHVDCLGEPRPTSLDGYFDGDYRVAIECKFTETDVGSCSRPRLKPGDSNYERDHCVGDYSRQRGRTERCSLTEIGVRYWRHVPSLFSWPSDTDLSTCPLNKNYQLVRNILAVGVGIDGRASPARGHVALVYDERNPAFTDGGDGYAAYSETRHALREPGMLRRCSWQRIIQHIRHKRYLPWLTEDLALKYGF
;
A
#
# COMPACT_ATOMS: atom_id res chain seq x y z
N MET A 1 -13.39 4.31 10.52
CA MET A 1 -13.99 4.76 9.26
C MET A 1 -13.28 3.97 8.17
N GLU A 2 -13.64 2.70 8.04
CA GLU A 2 -13.06 1.81 7.02
C GLU A 2 -13.87 1.97 5.75
N TYR A 3 -13.21 2.16 4.61
CA TYR A 3 -13.85 2.27 3.30
C TYR A 3 -13.55 1.02 2.48
N HIS A 4 -14.57 0.44 1.85
CA HIS A 4 -14.44 -0.77 1.04
C HIS A 4 -14.29 -0.42 -0.45
N VAL A 5 -13.24 -0.96 -1.05
CA VAL A 5 -12.89 -0.74 -2.46
C VAL A 5 -13.27 -1.98 -3.27
N ASP A 6 -14.36 -1.89 -4.02
CA ASP A 6 -14.93 -3.05 -4.74
C ASP A 6 -14.43 -3.17 -6.19
N CYS A 7 -13.67 -2.20 -6.70
CA CYS A 7 -13.22 -2.18 -8.10
C CYS A 7 -12.02 -3.11 -8.39
N LEU A 8 -11.33 -3.60 -7.35
CA LEU A 8 -10.09 -4.37 -7.49
C LEU A 8 -10.30 -5.90 -7.53
N GLY A 9 -11.55 -6.37 -7.42
CA GLY A 9 -11.89 -7.79 -7.55
C GLY A 9 -11.36 -8.67 -6.41
N GLU A 10 -11.10 -8.08 -5.24
CA GLU A 10 -10.70 -8.86 -4.07
C GLU A 10 -11.90 -9.62 -3.50
N PRO A 11 -11.74 -10.89 -3.08
CA PRO A 11 -12.79 -11.64 -2.40
C PRO A 11 -13.27 -10.97 -1.10
N ARG A 12 -12.35 -10.26 -0.43
CA ARG A 12 -12.63 -9.39 0.70
C ARG A 12 -12.12 -7.99 0.34
N PRO A 13 -12.97 -6.96 0.35
CA PRO A 13 -12.55 -5.61 -0.02
C PRO A 13 -11.36 -5.10 0.78
N THR A 14 -10.57 -4.22 0.16
CA THR A 14 -9.49 -3.50 0.83
C THR A 14 -10.01 -2.77 2.06
N SER A 15 -9.31 -2.96 3.18
CA SER A 15 -9.45 -2.09 4.36
C SER A 15 -8.31 -1.08 4.34
N LEU A 16 -8.66 0.18 4.54
CA LEU A 16 -7.77 1.34 4.57
C LEU A 16 -7.85 1.95 5.98
N ASP A 17 -6.71 2.32 6.56
CA ASP A 17 -6.68 2.91 7.92
C ASP A 17 -7.43 4.24 8.00
N GLY A 18 -7.41 4.99 6.90
CA GLY A 18 -8.27 6.16 6.70
C GLY A 18 -8.54 6.41 5.22
N TYR A 19 -9.68 7.01 4.92
CA TYR A 19 -10.07 7.33 3.55
C TYR A 19 -10.91 8.60 3.50
N PHE A 20 -10.51 9.53 2.64
CA PHE A 20 -11.29 10.70 2.27
C PHE A 20 -11.77 10.54 0.84
N ASP A 21 -13.08 10.50 0.68
CA ASP A 21 -13.72 10.36 -0.63
C ASP A 21 -13.96 11.71 -1.33
N GLY A 22 -14.27 11.64 -2.63
CA GLY A 22 -14.57 12.79 -3.47
C GLY A 22 -14.02 12.63 -4.89
N ASP A 23 -14.05 13.72 -5.66
CA ASP A 23 -13.42 13.76 -6.99
C ASP A 23 -11.91 13.49 -6.91
N TYR A 24 -11.30 13.90 -5.79
CA TYR A 24 -9.93 13.61 -5.42
C TYR A 24 -9.90 12.84 -4.10
N ARG A 25 -9.34 11.62 -4.13
CA ARG A 25 -9.37 10.66 -3.03
C ARG A 25 -8.05 10.65 -2.27
N VAL A 26 -8.12 10.47 -0.96
CA VAL A 26 -6.93 10.32 -0.13
C VAL A 26 -7.06 9.09 0.74
N ALA A 27 -6.18 8.12 0.55
CA ALA A 27 -6.05 6.98 1.47
C ALA A 27 -4.91 7.26 2.46
N ILE A 28 -5.12 6.90 3.72
CA ILE A 28 -4.10 6.92 4.76
C ILE A 28 -3.73 5.47 5.07
N GLU A 29 -2.42 5.22 5.12
CA GLU A 29 -1.86 3.99 5.69
C GLU A 29 -1.01 4.40 6.90
N CYS A 30 -1.27 3.79 8.05
CA CYS A 30 -0.58 4.05 9.30
C CYS A 30 0.43 2.95 9.59
N LYS A 31 1.67 3.34 9.93
CA LYS A 31 2.73 2.42 10.34
C LYS A 31 3.51 2.99 11.52
N PHE A 32 3.15 2.59 12.73
CA PHE A 32 3.74 3.13 13.96
C PHE A 32 4.78 2.18 14.55
N THR A 33 4.50 0.89 14.59
CA THR A 33 5.36 -0.12 15.22
C THR A 33 5.74 -1.25 14.27
N GLU A 34 5.15 -1.28 13.08
CA GLU A 34 5.35 -2.28 12.05
C GLU A 34 6.79 -2.23 11.52
N THR A 35 7.32 -3.40 11.15
CA THR A 35 8.68 -3.55 10.62
C THR A 35 8.74 -3.37 9.09
N ASP A 36 7.60 -3.39 8.41
CA ASP A 36 7.48 -3.16 6.98
C ASP A 36 6.15 -2.46 6.64
N VAL A 37 5.90 -2.19 5.37
CA VAL A 37 4.65 -1.57 4.90
C VAL A 37 3.48 -2.54 4.77
N GLY A 38 3.71 -3.85 4.90
CA GLY A 38 2.75 -4.91 4.59
C GLY A 38 3.06 -5.58 3.25
N SER A 39 3.65 -6.76 3.31
CA SER A 39 4.06 -7.57 2.15
C SER A 39 3.03 -8.63 1.74
N CYS A 40 3.06 -9.04 0.46
CA CYS A 40 2.17 -10.04 -0.11
C CYS A 40 2.27 -11.36 0.66
N SER A 41 1.14 -11.94 1.05
CA SER A 41 1.11 -13.16 1.85
C SER A 41 1.35 -14.44 1.04
N ARG A 42 1.21 -14.40 -0.30
CA ARG A 42 1.26 -15.59 -1.16
C ARG A 42 2.60 -16.36 -1.08
N PRO A 43 3.77 -15.69 -1.02
CA PRO A 43 5.04 -16.40 -0.84
C PRO A 43 5.27 -16.95 0.57
N ARG A 44 4.44 -16.58 1.55
CA ARG A 44 4.55 -17.05 2.94
C ARG A 44 3.67 -18.26 3.25
N LEU A 45 2.84 -18.71 2.30
CA LEU A 45 2.02 -19.90 2.46
C LEU A 45 2.91 -21.15 2.62
N LYS A 46 2.53 -22.06 3.50
CA LYS A 46 3.23 -23.30 3.83
C LYS A 46 2.44 -24.52 3.37
N PRO A 47 3.07 -25.69 3.11
CA PRO A 47 2.37 -26.90 2.65
C PRO A 47 1.18 -27.37 3.50
N GLY A 48 1.11 -26.97 4.77
CA GLY A 48 -0.03 -27.27 5.65
C GLY A 48 -1.23 -26.31 5.53
N ASP A 49 -1.07 -25.18 4.84
CA ASP A 49 -2.16 -24.22 4.65
C ASP A 49 -3.18 -24.77 3.65
N SER A 50 -4.47 -24.65 3.97
CA SER A 50 -5.56 -25.23 3.16
C SER A 50 -5.62 -24.72 1.72
N ASN A 51 -5.04 -23.55 1.46
CA ASN A 51 -4.96 -22.93 0.15
C ASN A 51 -3.55 -22.96 -0.47
N TYR A 52 -2.58 -23.66 0.13
CA TYR A 52 -1.19 -23.67 -0.35
C TYR A 52 -1.08 -24.06 -1.81
N GLU A 53 -1.65 -25.21 -2.20
CA GLU A 53 -1.56 -25.74 -3.57
C GLU A 53 -2.08 -24.73 -4.61
N ARG A 54 -3.20 -24.07 -4.29
CA ARG A 54 -3.82 -23.08 -5.17
C ARG A 54 -3.08 -21.74 -5.21
N ASP A 55 -2.69 -21.22 -4.05
CA ASP A 55 -2.40 -19.80 -3.89
C ASP A 55 -0.90 -19.47 -3.75
N HIS A 56 -0.07 -20.44 -3.38
CA HIS A 56 1.37 -20.19 -3.17
C HIS A 56 2.07 -19.79 -4.47
N CYS A 57 3.00 -18.84 -4.35
CA CYS A 57 3.96 -18.47 -5.39
C CYS A 57 5.33 -18.30 -4.75
N VAL A 58 6.41 -18.43 -5.54
CA VAL A 58 7.79 -18.36 -5.00
C VAL A 58 8.31 -16.93 -4.79
N GLY A 59 7.46 -15.91 -4.89
CA GLY A 59 7.85 -14.51 -4.81
C GLY A 59 8.17 -13.84 -6.15
N ASP A 60 8.12 -14.60 -7.25
CA ASP A 60 8.26 -14.09 -8.62
C ASP A 60 6.91 -13.81 -9.27
N TYR A 61 6.89 -12.89 -10.25
CA TYR A 61 5.76 -12.67 -11.13
C TYR A 61 5.97 -13.47 -12.41
N SER A 62 5.59 -14.74 -12.38
CA SER A 62 5.74 -15.69 -13.50
C SER A 62 4.64 -16.75 -13.42
N ARG A 63 4.32 -17.41 -14.54
CA ARG A 63 3.37 -18.53 -14.53
C ARG A 63 3.96 -19.67 -13.72
N GLN A 64 3.23 -20.12 -12.71
CA GLN A 64 3.70 -21.12 -11.75
C GLN A 64 2.58 -22.12 -11.46
N ARG A 65 2.94 -23.36 -11.15
CA ARG A 65 2.01 -24.42 -10.71
C ARG A 65 0.83 -24.64 -11.68
N GLY A 66 1.09 -24.53 -13.00
CA GLY A 66 0.08 -24.74 -14.04
C GLY A 66 -0.96 -23.62 -14.19
N ARG A 67 -0.79 -22.48 -13.50
CA ARG A 67 -1.67 -21.32 -13.62
C ARG A 67 -1.59 -20.67 -15.00
N THR A 68 -2.70 -20.08 -15.44
CA THR A 68 -2.75 -19.28 -16.68
C THR A 68 -2.16 -17.89 -16.43
N GLU A 69 -2.45 -17.34 -15.25
CA GLU A 69 -1.97 -16.04 -14.81
C GLU A 69 -0.62 -16.12 -14.09
N ARG A 70 0.18 -15.05 -14.22
CA ARG A 70 1.49 -14.95 -13.54
C ARG A 70 1.34 -14.79 -12.02
N CYS A 71 0.40 -13.96 -11.57
CA CYS A 71 0.15 -13.76 -10.14
C CYS A 71 -0.95 -14.69 -9.63
N SER A 72 -0.74 -15.35 -8.48
CA SER A 72 -1.76 -16.21 -7.87
C SER A 72 -2.99 -15.43 -7.41
N LEU A 73 -2.84 -14.13 -7.10
CA LEU A 73 -3.99 -13.26 -6.83
C LEU A 73 -4.82 -13.00 -8.09
N THR A 74 -4.17 -12.82 -9.24
CA THR A 74 -4.88 -12.60 -10.51
C THR A 74 -5.63 -13.84 -10.96
N GLU A 75 -5.07 -15.04 -10.72
CA GLU A 75 -5.75 -16.32 -11.01
C GLU A 75 -7.12 -16.43 -10.29
N ILE A 76 -7.24 -15.85 -9.09
CA ILE A 76 -8.50 -15.85 -8.32
C ILE A 76 -9.36 -14.60 -8.53
N GLY A 77 -9.06 -13.79 -9.56
CA GLY A 77 -9.86 -12.64 -9.98
C GLY A 77 -9.41 -11.27 -9.48
N VAL A 78 -8.31 -11.17 -8.71
CA VAL A 78 -7.80 -9.89 -8.22
C VAL A 78 -7.13 -9.11 -9.35
N ARG A 79 -7.54 -7.86 -9.53
CA ARG A 79 -7.25 -7.04 -10.71
C ARG A 79 -6.04 -6.13 -10.58
N TYR A 80 -5.17 -6.32 -9.59
CA TYR A 80 -4.02 -5.42 -9.40
C TYR A 80 -3.16 -5.30 -10.65
N TRP A 81 -2.71 -6.43 -11.20
CA TRP A 81 -1.85 -6.46 -12.38
C TRP A 81 -2.51 -5.94 -13.66
N ARG A 82 -3.84 -5.84 -13.71
CA ARG A 82 -4.57 -5.16 -14.78
C ARG A 82 -4.35 -3.65 -14.75
N HIS A 83 -4.18 -3.07 -13.57
CA HIS A 83 -4.08 -1.62 -13.36
C HIS A 83 -2.65 -1.14 -13.09
N VAL A 84 -1.78 -2.02 -12.59
CA VAL A 84 -0.37 -1.71 -12.28
C VAL A 84 0.34 -0.98 -13.43
N PRO A 85 0.31 -1.46 -14.69
CA PRO A 85 1.03 -0.77 -15.78
C PRO A 85 0.53 0.65 -16.09
N SER A 86 -0.70 0.99 -15.69
CA SER A 86 -1.29 2.32 -15.91
C SER A 86 -0.83 3.36 -14.91
N LEU A 87 -0.43 2.95 -13.70
CA LEU A 87 0.00 3.86 -12.62
C LEU A 87 1.48 3.70 -12.27
N PHE A 88 2.07 2.55 -12.59
CA PHE A 88 3.46 2.21 -12.33
C PHE A 88 4.18 1.90 -13.64
N SER A 89 5.50 1.95 -13.58
CA SER A 89 6.41 1.59 -14.68
C SER A 89 6.73 0.10 -14.72
N TRP A 90 5.97 -0.74 -13.99
CA TRP A 90 6.12 -2.19 -14.00
C TRP A 90 5.26 -2.82 -15.10
N PRO A 91 5.85 -3.65 -15.98
CA PRO A 91 5.10 -4.35 -17.02
C PRO A 91 4.34 -5.55 -16.43
N SER A 92 3.22 -5.92 -17.06
CA SER A 92 2.40 -7.08 -16.66
C SER A 92 2.45 -8.23 -17.68
N ASP A 93 3.11 -8.04 -18.81
CA ASP A 93 3.17 -8.97 -19.94
C ASP A 93 4.47 -9.79 -20.00
N THR A 94 5.42 -9.50 -19.12
CA THR A 94 6.70 -10.20 -18.99
C THR A 94 6.85 -10.80 -17.58
N ASP A 95 7.67 -11.84 -17.49
CA ASP A 95 8.04 -12.43 -16.21
C ASP A 95 9.02 -11.51 -15.47
N LEU A 96 8.88 -11.42 -14.14
CA LEU A 96 9.75 -10.63 -13.27
C LEU A 96 10.25 -11.50 -12.12
N SER A 97 11.58 -11.61 -12.02
CA SER A 97 12.29 -12.19 -10.88
C SER A 97 13.06 -11.03 -10.23
N THR A 98 12.54 -10.34 -9.23
CA THR A 98 11.49 -10.66 -8.23
C THR A 98 10.15 -9.96 -8.52
N CYS A 99 9.06 -10.35 -7.85
CA CYS A 99 7.78 -9.65 -7.96
C CYS A 99 7.81 -8.30 -7.21
N PRO A 100 7.59 -7.15 -7.87
CA PRO A 100 7.64 -5.85 -7.21
C PRO A 100 6.51 -5.64 -6.20
N LEU A 101 5.38 -6.34 -6.37
CA LEU A 101 4.26 -6.30 -5.42
C LEU A 101 4.54 -7.09 -4.14
N ASN A 102 5.64 -7.84 -4.02
CA ASN A 102 5.91 -8.64 -2.84
C ASN A 102 6.11 -7.75 -1.61
N LYS A 103 7.17 -6.94 -1.58
CA LYS A 103 7.48 -6.06 -0.44
C LYS A 103 6.57 -4.82 -0.40
N ASN A 104 6.05 -4.41 -1.55
CA ASN A 104 5.31 -3.16 -1.74
C ASN A 104 3.78 -3.33 -1.69
N TYR A 105 3.30 -4.53 -1.36
CA TYR A 105 1.92 -4.96 -1.58
C TYR A 105 0.87 -3.96 -1.10
N GLN A 106 0.94 -3.57 0.17
CA GLN A 106 -0.07 -2.71 0.79
C GLN A 106 -0.07 -1.29 0.20
N LEU A 107 1.10 -0.73 -0.09
CA LEU A 107 1.19 0.58 -0.74
C LEU A 107 0.60 0.55 -2.15
N VAL A 108 0.96 -0.47 -2.94
CA VAL A 108 0.43 -0.64 -4.30
C VAL A 108 -1.08 -0.78 -4.26
N ARG A 109 -1.61 -1.62 -3.37
CA ARG A 109 -3.04 -1.83 -3.17
C ARG A 109 -3.78 -0.52 -2.88
N ASN A 110 -3.26 0.30 -1.96
CA ASN A 110 -3.87 1.58 -1.61
C ASN A 110 -3.80 2.60 -2.75
N ILE A 111 -2.71 2.60 -3.52
CA ILE A 111 -2.56 3.45 -4.70
C ILE A 111 -3.60 3.07 -5.76
N LEU A 112 -3.80 1.77 -5.98
CA LEU A 112 -4.83 1.30 -6.91
C LEU A 112 -6.23 1.66 -6.40
N ALA A 113 -6.48 1.58 -5.10
CA ALA A 113 -7.76 1.97 -4.50
C ALA A 113 -8.14 3.44 -4.78
N VAL A 114 -7.18 4.37 -4.66
CA VAL A 114 -7.43 5.79 -4.95
C VAL A 114 -7.37 6.10 -6.45
N GLY A 115 -6.53 5.38 -7.20
CA GLY A 115 -6.26 5.63 -8.61
C GLY A 115 -7.23 4.98 -9.59
N VAL A 116 -7.96 3.95 -9.19
CA VAL A 116 -8.89 3.21 -10.06
C VAL A 116 -10.34 3.62 -9.79
N GLY A 117 -11.01 4.08 -10.84
CA GLY A 117 -12.43 4.42 -10.78
C GLY A 117 -13.35 3.20 -10.74
N ILE A 118 -14.63 3.44 -10.42
CA ILE A 118 -15.69 2.42 -10.53
C ILE A 118 -15.91 1.98 -11.98
N ASP A 119 -15.57 2.83 -12.94
CA ASP A 119 -15.51 2.54 -14.38
C ASP A 119 -14.32 1.64 -14.76
N GLY A 120 -13.47 1.26 -13.79
CA GLY A 120 -12.27 0.46 -14.00
C GLY A 120 -11.13 1.22 -14.67
N ARG A 121 -11.23 2.54 -14.85
CA ARG A 121 -10.18 3.36 -15.45
C ARG A 121 -9.22 3.85 -14.37
N ALA A 122 -7.93 3.62 -14.59
CA ALA A 122 -6.88 4.14 -13.74
C ALA A 122 -6.49 5.57 -14.16
N SER A 123 -6.29 6.47 -13.19
CA SER A 123 -5.74 7.80 -13.44
C SER A 123 -4.96 8.32 -12.23
N PRO A 124 -3.75 8.87 -12.44
CA PRO A 124 -2.95 9.43 -11.35
C PRO A 124 -3.54 10.72 -10.76
N ALA A 125 -4.44 11.38 -11.49
CA ALA A 125 -5.08 12.63 -11.04
C ALA A 125 -6.21 12.40 -10.03
N ARG A 126 -6.63 11.15 -9.80
CA ARG A 126 -7.79 10.82 -8.95
C ARG A 126 -7.50 10.83 -7.46
N GLY A 127 -6.23 10.79 -7.03
CA GLY A 127 -5.94 10.73 -5.61
C GLY A 127 -4.49 10.44 -5.26
N HIS A 128 -4.22 10.35 -3.96
CA HIS A 128 -2.94 9.90 -3.43
C HIS A 128 -3.08 9.09 -2.15
N VAL A 129 -2.01 8.40 -1.80
CA VAL A 129 -1.82 7.71 -0.53
C VAL A 129 -0.87 8.51 0.34
N ALA A 130 -1.23 8.70 1.61
CA ALA A 130 -0.37 9.25 2.64
C ALA A 130 0.05 8.12 3.61
N LEU A 131 1.32 7.74 3.56
CA LEU A 131 1.93 6.88 4.57
C LEU A 131 2.25 7.72 5.81
N VAL A 132 1.48 7.52 6.88
CA VAL A 132 1.71 8.15 8.18
C VAL A 132 2.49 7.19 9.05
N TYR A 133 3.65 7.61 9.54
CA TYR A 133 4.54 6.73 10.30
C TYR A 133 5.05 7.36 11.60
N ASP A 134 5.60 6.53 12.49
CA ASP A 134 6.35 7.04 13.64
C ASP A 134 7.81 7.29 13.24
N GLU A 135 8.29 8.53 13.36
CA GLU A 135 9.68 8.85 12.96
C GLU A 135 10.76 8.17 13.80
N ARG A 136 10.39 7.62 14.96
CA ARG A 136 11.28 6.83 15.83
C ARG A 136 11.34 5.37 15.41
N ASN A 137 10.45 4.93 14.51
CA ASN A 137 10.44 3.55 14.02
C ASN A 137 11.57 3.35 13.00
N PRO A 138 12.59 2.50 13.30
CA PRO A 138 13.74 2.31 12.42
C PRO A 138 13.38 1.70 11.07
N ALA A 139 12.22 1.03 10.95
CA ALA A 139 11.76 0.50 9.66
C ALA A 139 11.45 1.61 8.65
N PHE A 140 11.12 2.82 9.11
CA PHE A 140 10.71 3.95 8.26
C PHE A 140 11.75 5.09 8.21
N THR A 141 12.94 4.85 8.77
CA THR A 141 14.13 5.69 8.61
C THR A 141 15.02 5.17 7.49
N ASP A 142 16.08 5.91 7.16
CA ASP A 142 17.04 5.49 6.13
C ASP A 142 17.64 4.11 6.45
N GLY A 143 17.72 3.25 5.44
CA GLY A 143 18.11 1.84 5.58
C GLY A 143 17.04 0.87 6.11
N GLY A 144 15.87 1.35 6.54
CA GLY A 144 14.77 0.50 7.01
C GLY A 144 13.94 -0.13 5.87
N ASP A 145 13.38 -1.32 6.11
CA ASP A 145 12.59 -2.06 5.10
C ASP A 145 11.32 -1.30 4.65
N GLY A 146 10.64 -0.62 5.58
CA GLY A 146 9.48 0.21 5.28
C GLY A 146 9.85 1.44 4.44
N TYR A 147 11.00 2.06 4.70
CA TYR A 147 11.52 3.16 3.90
C TYR A 147 11.97 2.71 2.51
N ALA A 148 12.60 1.55 2.40
CA ALA A 148 12.98 0.94 1.13
C ALA A 148 11.74 0.66 0.26
N ALA A 149 10.70 0.04 0.84
CA ALA A 149 9.44 -0.23 0.14
C ALA A 149 8.71 1.05 -0.30
N TYR A 150 8.65 2.06 0.58
CA TYR A 150 8.13 3.39 0.22
C TYR A 150 8.90 3.98 -0.97
N SER A 151 10.22 3.92 -0.92
CA SER A 151 11.09 4.49 -1.94
C SER A 151 10.92 3.76 -3.27
N GLU A 152 11.00 2.43 -3.28
CA GLU A 152 10.81 1.62 -4.49
C GLU A 152 9.44 1.88 -5.12
N THR A 153 8.37 1.83 -4.31
CA THR A 153 7.00 2.10 -4.78
C THR A 153 6.90 3.49 -5.40
N ARG A 154 7.46 4.51 -4.73
CA ARG A 154 7.39 5.89 -5.21
C ARG A 154 8.18 6.11 -6.49
N HIS A 155 9.35 5.49 -6.64
CA HIS A 155 10.15 5.58 -7.87
C HIS A 155 9.50 4.84 -9.04
N ALA A 156 8.75 3.77 -8.77
CA ALA A 156 8.04 3.03 -9.79
C ALA A 156 6.78 3.75 -10.30
N LEU A 157 6.20 4.66 -9.53
CA LEU A 157 5.03 5.42 -9.94
C LEU A 157 5.32 6.30 -11.15
N ARG A 158 4.38 6.33 -12.10
CA ARG A 158 4.39 7.28 -13.22
C ARG A 158 4.17 8.72 -12.73
N GLU A 159 3.44 8.89 -11.63
CA GLU A 159 3.27 10.15 -10.93
C GLU A 159 3.69 9.97 -9.46
N PRO A 160 4.95 10.30 -9.10
CA PRO A 160 5.46 10.13 -7.74
C PRO A 160 4.67 10.88 -6.65
N GLY A 161 3.88 11.90 -7.03
CA GLY A 161 3.00 12.65 -6.14
C GLY A 161 1.82 11.83 -5.58
N MET A 162 1.51 10.68 -6.18
CA MET A 162 0.47 9.75 -5.70
C MET A 162 0.85 9.04 -4.39
N LEU A 163 2.12 9.04 -4.00
CA LEU A 163 2.56 8.44 -2.74
C LEU A 163 3.38 9.45 -1.93
N ARG A 164 2.82 9.84 -0.79
CA ARG A 164 3.40 10.80 0.14
C ARG A 164 3.67 10.11 1.48
N ARG A 165 4.60 10.67 2.25
CA ARG A 165 4.82 10.22 3.63
C ARG A 165 4.92 11.41 4.58
N CYS A 166 4.47 11.22 5.81
CA CYS A 166 4.59 12.21 6.89
C CYS A 166 4.69 11.48 8.23
N SER A 167 5.53 11.95 9.16
CA SER A 167 5.49 11.41 10.52
C SER A 167 4.28 11.95 11.27
N TRP A 168 3.70 11.14 12.17
CA TRP A 168 2.61 11.63 13.01
C TRP A 168 3.08 12.78 13.91
N GLN A 169 4.35 12.78 14.34
CA GLN A 169 4.97 13.88 15.09
C GLN A 169 4.88 15.21 14.32
N ARG A 170 5.20 15.21 13.03
CA ARG A 170 5.08 16.41 12.18
C ARG A 170 3.62 16.87 12.01
N ILE A 171 2.68 15.94 11.94
CA ILE A 171 1.24 16.28 11.90
C ILE A 171 0.84 16.99 13.20
N ILE A 172 1.20 16.44 14.36
CA ILE A 172 0.89 17.04 15.66
C ILE A 172 1.55 18.41 15.82
N GLN A 173 2.81 18.58 15.40
CA GLN A 173 3.47 19.88 15.40
C GLN A 173 2.70 20.91 14.56
N HIS A 174 2.17 20.52 13.40
CA HIS A 174 1.37 21.41 12.57
C HIS A 174 0.05 21.79 13.24
N ILE A 175 -0.65 20.82 13.83
CA ILE A 175 -1.90 21.04 14.58
C ILE A 175 -1.65 21.99 15.75
N ARG A 176 -0.58 21.77 16.52
CA ARG A 176 -0.17 22.61 17.66
C ARG A 176 0.13 24.05 17.21
N HIS A 177 0.91 24.22 16.15
CA HIS A 177 1.23 25.55 15.61
C HIS A 177 -0.02 26.33 15.15
N LYS A 178 -1.00 25.62 14.58
CA LYS A 178 -2.29 26.21 14.18
C LYS A 178 -3.27 26.42 15.34
N ARG A 179 -2.89 26.02 16.57
CA ARG A 179 -3.73 26.05 17.78
C ARG A 179 -5.04 25.27 17.60
N TYR A 180 -5.02 24.24 16.78
CA TYR A 180 -6.13 23.30 16.66
C TYR A 180 -5.99 22.22 17.72
N LEU A 181 -7.10 21.79 18.31
CA LEU A 181 -7.16 20.68 19.27
C LEU A 181 -6.05 20.74 20.34
N PRO A 182 -5.92 21.84 21.11
CA PRO A 182 -4.80 22.03 22.05
C PRO A 182 -4.67 20.88 23.04
N TRP A 183 -5.81 20.42 23.59
CA TRP A 183 -5.88 19.26 24.50
C TRP A 183 -5.15 18.02 23.95
N LEU A 184 -5.35 17.68 22.68
CA LEU A 184 -4.73 16.52 22.05
C LEU A 184 -3.22 16.70 21.95
N THR A 185 -2.79 17.88 21.52
CA THR A 185 -1.36 18.14 21.30
C THR A 185 -0.58 18.26 22.60
N GLU A 186 -1.22 18.71 23.69
CA GLU A 186 -0.66 18.79 25.03
C GLU A 186 -0.57 17.39 25.66
N ASP A 187 -1.65 16.60 25.60
CA ASP A 187 -1.67 15.24 26.14
C ASP A 187 -0.65 14.32 25.45
N LEU A 188 -0.51 14.45 24.12
CA LEU A 188 0.52 13.72 23.38
C LEU A 188 1.94 14.18 23.75
N ALA A 189 2.15 15.47 24.02
CA ALA A 189 3.43 15.99 24.50
C ALA A 189 3.79 15.37 25.86
N LEU A 190 2.83 15.36 26.78
CA LEU A 190 3.00 14.79 28.12
C LEU A 190 3.32 13.30 28.07
N LYS A 191 2.65 12.56 27.17
CA LYS A 191 2.83 11.11 27.05
C LYS A 191 4.13 10.71 26.35
N TYR A 192 4.54 11.44 25.31
CA TYR A 192 5.61 10.99 24.40
C TYR A 192 6.82 11.92 24.32
N GLY A 193 6.80 13.11 24.94
CA GLY A 193 7.97 13.96 25.17
C GLY A 193 8.47 14.79 23.98
N PHE A 194 7.57 15.36 23.17
CA PHE A 194 7.94 16.14 21.96
C PHE A 194 7.20 17.49 21.81
#